data_AF-A0A957WYJ4-F1
#
_entry.id   AF-A0A957WYJ4-F1
#
_cell.length_a   1.000
_cell.length_b   1.000
_cell.length_c   1.000
_cell.angle_alpha   90.00
_cell.angle_beta   90.00
_cell.angle_gamma   90.00
#
_symmetry.space_group_name_H-M   'P 1'
#
loop_
_entity.id
_entity.type
_entity.pdbx_description
1 polymer ?
#
loop_
_entity_poly.entity_id
_entity_poly.type
_entity_poly.pdbx_seq_one_letter_code
_entity_poly.pdbx_strand_id
1 'polypeptide(L)'
;MAHRFCHYWPRLWHLCTFMFLGSMLLTLLSSCGARTGGGAIAAQCENARLLVDLPALYIDYDTEGIAHIGSVPATTLGALSGVDLTFLNLERRQIQQLMDANLQNIQFTTMANHLLILVNGQAIPSIHWSAEELDYGKTIMADLFPQASQVTAFLPTLGKVGGGAILRFPLQSGAVPITIAPEFTPPVASQADQEAYLRAIGGTPPQVMIHVFYQDDGTWTVDGLNAEQWSKSTPLPWTRLNLERTELETLRAGGIEELTIRSDRNGLRFLVNQRALPE
;
A
#
# COMPACT_ATOMS: atom_id res chain seq x y z
N MET A 1 -26.62 57.05 -16.73
CA MET A 1 -25.47 56.45 -16.02
C MET A 1 -25.42 54.91 -16.08
N ALA A 2 -26.26 54.21 -16.87
CA ALA A 2 -26.32 52.74 -16.88
C ALA A 2 -25.47 52.03 -17.96
N HIS A 3 -24.83 52.76 -18.89
CA HIS A 3 -24.20 52.15 -20.08
C HIS A 3 -22.70 51.82 -19.98
N ARG A 4 -22.03 52.08 -18.84
CA ARG A 4 -20.58 51.80 -18.69
C ARG A 4 -20.24 50.48 -17.99
N PHE A 5 -21.23 49.70 -17.54
CA PHE A 5 -20.98 48.46 -16.80
C PHE A 5 -20.77 47.20 -17.67
N CYS A 6 -21.15 47.18 -18.95
CA CYS A 6 -21.06 45.98 -19.78
C CYS A 6 -19.66 45.60 -20.29
N HIS A 7 -18.68 46.51 -20.27
CA HIS A 7 -17.36 46.22 -20.86
C HIS A 7 -16.34 45.58 -19.92
N TYR A 8 -16.62 45.50 -18.62
CA TYR A 8 -15.70 44.91 -17.63
C TYR A 8 -16.00 43.44 -17.28
N TRP A 9 -17.18 42.94 -17.64
CA TRP A 9 -17.65 41.60 -17.27
C TRP A 9 -16.79 40.43 -17.81
N PRO A 10 -16.35 40.42 -19.08
CA PRO A 10 -15.57 39.30 -19.61
C PRO A 10 -14.17 39.19 -18.98
N ARG A 11 -13.56 40.34 -18.65
CA ARG A 11 -12.24 40.39 -18.01
C ARG A 11 -12.29 39.92 -16.56
N LEU A 12 -13.37 40.23 -15.84
CA LEU A 12 -13.58 39.77 -14.48
C LEU A 12 -13.83 38.25 -14.41
N TRP A 13 -14.53 37.69 -15.40
CA TRP A 13 -14.77 36.24 -15.52
C TRP A 13 -13.46 35.47 -15.70
N HIS A 14 -12.61 35.88 -16.64
CA HIS A 14 -11.32 35.22 -16.86
C HIS A 14 -10.40 35.33 -15.64
N LEU A 15 -10.35 36.49 -14.98
CA LEU A 15 -9.60 36.65 -13.73
C LEU A 15 -10.10 35.72 -12.63
N CYS A 16 -11.42 35.56 -12.47
CA CYS A 16 -11.98 34.63 -11.50
C CYS A 16 -11.68 33.16 -11.86
N THR A 17 -11.77 32.77 -13.13
CA THR A 17 -11.44 31.39 -13.56
C THR A 17 -9.96 31.08 -13.35
N PHE A 18 -9.06 32.00 -13.68
CA PHE A 18 -7.61 31.81 -13.45
C PHE A 18 -7.26 31.79 -11.96
N MET A 19 -7.91 32.60 -11.12
CA MET A 19 -7.75 32.52 -9.66
C MET A 19 -8.24 31.17 -9.11
N PHE A 20 -9.36 30.66 -9.63
CA PHE A 20 -9.91 29.37 -9.16
C PHE A 20 -9.02 28.20 -9.56
N LEU A 21 -8.53 28.18 -10.81
CA LEU A 21 -7.58 27.16 -11.28
C LEU A 21 -6.24 27.24 -10.55
N GLY A 22 -5.73 28.45 -10.31
CA GLY A 22 -4.48 28.68 -9.57
C GLY A 22 -4.59 28.23 -8.10
N SER A 23 -5.72 28.53 -7.45
CA SER A 23 -6.01 28.07 -6.08
C SER A 23 -6.08 26.55 -6.01
N MET A 24 -6.78 25.91 -6.95
CA MET A 24 -6.89 24.46 -7.01
C MET A 24 -5.55 23.77 -7.28
N LEU A 25 -4.68 24.36 -8.11
CA LEU A 25 -3.34 23.84 -8.34
C LEU A 25 -2.44 24.00 -7.11
N LEU A 26 -2.55 25.10 -6.38
CA LEU A 26 -1.80 25.34 -5.14
C LEU A 26 -2.22 24.39 -4.01
N THR A 27 -3.51 24.06 -3.88
CA THR A 27 -3.97 23.08 -2.90
C THR A 27 -3.51 21.66 -3.24
N LEU A 28 -3.48 21.29 -4.52
CA LEU A 28 -2.94 20.01 -5.00
C LEU A 28 -1.43 19.88 -4.77
N LEU A 29 -0.68 20.98 -4.85
CA LEU A 29 0.75 20.99 -4.53
C LEU A 29 1.02 20.82 -3.03
N SER A 30 0.10 21.24 -2.17
CA SER A 30 0.22 21.08 -0.71
C SER A 30 -0.03 19.65 -0.21
N SER A 31 -0.69 18.82 -1.01
CA SER A 31 -0.94 17.41 -0.69
C SER A 31 0.20 16.47 -1.13
N CYS A 32 1.23 17.01 -1.77
CA CYS A 32 2.43 16.28 -2.16
C CYS A 32 3.55 16.57 -1.17
N GLY A 33 4.22 15.53 -0.68
CA GLY A 33 5.33 15.66 0.26
C GLY A 33 6.60 14.94 -0.20
N ALA A 34 7.71 15.23 0.48
CA ALA A 34 8.92 14.43 0.35
C ALA A 34 8.59 12.97 0.71
N ARG A 35 9.14 12.04 -0.07
CA ARG A 35 9.02 10.60 0.17
C ARG A 35 10.38 10.03 0.47
N THR A 36 10.39 9.01 1.33
CA THR A 36 11.60 8.22 1.58
C THR A 36 12.16 7.68 0.25
N GLY A 37 13.46 7.92 -0.01
CA GLY A 37 14.14 7.47 -1.22
C GLY A 37 13.66 8.11 -2.54
N GLY A 38 12.94 9.24 -2.46
CA GLY A 38 12.69 10.10 -3.62
C GLY A 38 14.00 10.55 -4.27
N GLY A 39 14.08 10.45 -5.59
CA GLY A 39 15.27 10.73 -6.42
C GLY A 39 16.10 9.49 -6.76
N ALA A 40 15.93 8.36 -6.07
CA ALA A 40 16.74 7.15 -6.30
C ALA A 40 16.51 6.53 -7.68
N ILE A 41 15.28 6.60 -8.21
CA ILE A 41 14.95 6.11 -9.56
C ILE A 41 15.50 7.06 -10.63
N ALA A 42 15.42 8.37 -10.40
CA ALA A 42 16.02 9.37 -11.31
C ALA A 42 17.56 9.26 -11.37
N ALA A 43 18.21 8.82 -10.29
CA ALA A 43 19.67 8.66 -10.21
C ALA A 43 20.22 7.43 -10.99
N GLN A 44 19.37 6.47 -11.38
CA GLN A 44 19.78 5.24 -12.10
C GLN A 44 19.86 5.44 -13.64
N CYS A 45 19.81 6.68 -14.12
CA CYS A 45 19.81 7.02 -15.54
C CYS A 45 21.19 6.84 -16.20
N GLU A 46 21.49 5.65 -16.73
CA GLU A 46 22.47 5.56 -17.82
C GLU A 46 21.82 5.41 -19.20
N ASN A 47 20.61 4.84 -19.36
CA ASN A 47 20.03 4.63 -20.71
C ASN A 47 18.48 4.58 -20.83
N ALA A 48 17.70 4.98 -19.81
CA ALA A 48 16.22 4.94 -19.89
C ALA A 48 15.61 6.28 -20.36
N ARG A 49 14.73 6.24 -21.38
CA ARG A 49 14.18 7.44 -22.06
C ARG A 49 13.12 8.25 -21.28
N LEU A 50 12.61 7.75 -20.15
CA LEU A 50 11.78 8.53 -19.22
C LEU A 50 11.69 7.79 -17.88
N LEU A 51 12.31 8.35 -16.84
CA LEU A 51 12.16 7.94 -15.45
C LEU A 51 11.51 9.11 -14.72
N VAL A 52 10.36 8.86 -14.08
CA VAL A 52 9.61 9.89 -13.36
C VAL A 52 9.64 9.54 -11.89
N ASP A 53 10.15 10.46 -11.07
CA ASP A 53 10.10 10.35 -9.62
C ASP A 53 9.06 11.35 -9.09
N LEU A 54 7.94 10.82 -8.63
CA LEU A 54 6.81 11.59 -8.11
C LEU A 54 6.94 11.77 -6.60
N PRO A 55 6.54 12.93 -6.06
CA PRO A 55 6.42 13.12 -4.63
C PRO A 55 5.38 12.17 -4.03
N ALA A 56 5.43 11.98 -2.72
CA ALA A 56 4.42 11.20 -2.02
C ALA A 56 3.07 11.92 -2.01
N LEU A 57 2.00 11.20 -2.29
CA LEU A 57 0.63 11.66 -2.08
C LEU A 57 0.23 11.49 -0.62
N TYR A 58 -0.23 12.55 0.04
CA TYR A 58 -0.77 12.46 1.39
C TYR A 58 -2.25 12.09 1.35
N ILE A 59 -2.60 11.06 2.12
CA ILE A 59 -3.97 10.61 2.34
C ILE A 59 -4.24 10.71 3.84
N ASP A 60 -5.10 11.65 4.19
CA ASP A 60 -5.48 11.95 5.56
C ASP A 60 -6.78 11.25 5.92
N TYR A 61 -6.77 10.49 7.01
CA TYR A 61 -7.98 9.90 7.57
C TYR A 61 -8.50 10.74 8.71
N ASP A 62 -9.80 10.98 8.73
CA ASP A 62 -10.48 11.52 9.91
C ASP A 62 -10.95 10.40 10.85
N THR A 63 -11.54 10.79 11.98
CA THR A 63 -12.06 9.86 13.00
C THR A 63 -13.23 9.00 12.50
N GLU A 64 -13.84 9.38 11.38
CA GLU A 64 -14.92 8.65 10.74
C GLU A 64 -14.40 7.65 9.68
N GLY A 65 -13.10 7.69 9.38
CA GLY A 65 -12.45 6.86 8.38
C GLY A 65 -12.64 7.34 6.95
N ILE A 66 -13.07 8.59 6.78
CA ILE A 66 -13.11 9.21 5.46
C ILE A 66 -11.69 9.61 5.08
N ALA A 67 -11.26 9.16 3.89
CA ALA A 67 -9.99 9.54 3.30
C ALA A 67 -10.10 10.92 2.63
N HIS A 68 -9.10 11.77 2.87
CA HIS A 68 -8.95 13.10 2.28
C HIS A 68 -7.60 13.19 1.57
N ILE A 69 -7.57 13.82 0.40
CA ILE A 69 -6.34 14.19 -0.30
C ILE A 69 -6.27 15.71 -0.26
N GLY A 70 -5.31 16.23 0.52
CA GLY A 70 -5.34 17.63 0.92
C GLY A 70 -6.59 17.92 1.78
N SER A 71 -7.36 18.95 1.43
CA SER A 71 -8.60 19.29 2.16
C SER A 71 -9.87 18.74 1.50
N VAL A 72 -9.74 17.80 0.56
CA VAL A 72 -10.86 17.31 -0.25
C VAL A 72 -11.09 15.82 0.04
N PRO A 73 -12.33 15.39 0.36
CA PRO A 73 -12.66 13.98 0.48
C PRO A 73 -12.35 13.23 -0.81
N ALA A 74 -11.75 12.04 -0.70
CA ALA A 74 -11.36 11.22 -1.84
C ALA A 74 -12.56 10.88 -2.74
N THR A 75 -13.74 10.66 -2.16
CA THR A 75 -14.98 10.41 -2.91
C THR A 75 -15.38 11.57 -3.82
N THR A 76 -15.14 12.82 -3.38
CA THR A 76 -15.37 14.02 -4.20
C THR A 76 -14.39 14.06 -5.38
N LEU A 77 -13.12 13.73 -5.16
CA LEU A 77 -12.13 13.63 -6.25
C LEU A 77 -12.45 12.49 -7.21
N GLY A 78 -12.97 11.38 -6.69
CA GLY A 78 -13.43 10.26 -7.49
C GLY A 78 -14.57 10.66 -8.43
N ALA A 79 -15.58 11.35 -7.91
CA ALA A 79 -16.68 11.87 -8.71
C ALA A 79 -16.22 12.83 -9.83
N LEU A 80 -15.16 13.62 -9.59
CA LEU A 80 -14.59 14.54 -10.58
C LEU A 80 -13.74 13.84 -11.65
N SER A 81 -13.05 12.75 -11.27
CA SER A 81 -12.15 12.00 -12.16
C SER A 81 -12.83 10.84 -12.88
N GLY A 82 -14.04 10.46 -12.46
CA GLY A 82 -14.73 9.26 -12.94
C GLY A 82 -14.18 7.96 -12.36
N VAL A 83 -13.28 8.03 -11.39
CA VAL A 83 -12.68 6.88 -10.69
C VAL A 83 -13.40 6.71 -9.35
N ASP A 84 -13.84 5.49 -9.03
CA ASP A 84 -14.35 5.23 -7.69
C ASP A 84 -13.19 5.18 -6.69
N LEU A 85 -13.16 6.16 -5.78
CA LEU A 85 -12.15 6.25 -4.70
C LEU A 85 -12.74 5.89 -3.32
N THR A 86 -13.96 5.35 -3.27
CA THR A 86 -14.59 4.93 -2.00
C THR A 86 -13.81 3.81 -1.32
N PHE A 87 -13.08 2.99 -2.08
CA PHE A 87 -12.20 1.94 -1.56
C PHE A 87 -11.08 2.47 -0.65
N LEU A 88 -10.76 3.77 -0.70
CA LEU A 88 -9.78 4.39 0.18
C LEU A 88 -10.32 4.63 1.59
N ASN A 89 -11.64 4.69 1.78
CA ASN A 89 -12.23 4.89 3.11
C ASN A 89 -12.05 3.64 3.98
N LEU A 90 -11.88 3.87 5.27
CA LEU A 90 -11.79 2.82 6.29
C LEU A 90 -13.03 2.85 7.18
N GLU A 91 -13.40 1.71 7.74
CA GLU A 91 -14.44 1.68 8.78
C GLU A 91 -13.96 2.43 10.02
N ARG A 92 -14.87 3.13 10.71
CA ARG A 92 -14.58 3.77 12.01
C ARG A 92 -13.92 2.82 13.01
N ARG A 93 -14.34 1.55 13.03
CA ARG A 93 -13.72 0.51 13.88
C ARG A 93 -12.26 0.26 13.52
N GLN A 94 -11.90 0.28 12.24
CA GLN A 94 -10.52 0.12 11.79
C GLN A 94 -9.68 1.34 12.20
N ILE A 95 -10.20 2.56 12.01
CA ILE A 95 -9.53 3.78 12.51
C ILE A 95 -9.26 3.70 14.00
N GLN A 96 -10.26 3.29 14.79
CA GLN A 96 -10.08 3.14 16.22
C GLN A 96 -8.98 2.12 16.55
N GLN A 97 -8.94 0.97 15.87
CA GLN A 97 -7.89 -0.03 16.07
C GLN A 97 -6.49 0.50 15.72
N LEU A 98 -6.36 1.30 14.66
CA LEU A 98 -5.10 1.94 14.29
C LEU A 98 -4.67 2.97 15.35
N MET A 99 -5.62 3.78 15.84
CA MET A 99 -5.38 4.75 16.91
C MET A 99 -4.97 4.09 18.23
N ASP A 100 -5.67 3.01 18.63
CA ASP A 100 -5.37 2.24 19.85
C ASP A 100 -3.99 1.59 19.79
N ALA A 101 -3.52 1.24 18.59
CA ALA A 101 -2.16 0.77 18.32
C ALA A 101 -1.12 1.90 18.19
N ASN A 102 -1.51 3.16 18.41
CA ASN A 102 -0.70 4.36 18.21
C ASN A 102 -0.09 4.46 16.80
N LEU A 103 -0.80 3.98 15.78
CA LEU A 103 -0.41 4.12 14.39
C LEU A 103 -0.82 5.52 13.90
N GLN A 104 0.17 6.33 13.55
CA GLN A 104 -0.01 7.72 13.13
C GLN A 104 0.25 7.90 11.64
N ASN A 105 1.20 7.15 11.06
CA ASN A 105 1.43 7.16 9.62
C ASN A 105 1.89 5.81 9.08
N ILE A 106 1.51 5.52 7.84
CA ILE A 106 2.08 4.44 7.03
C ILE A 106 2.58 5.05 5.72
N GLN A 107 3.83 4.80 5.38
CA GLN A 107 4.45 5.28 4.15
C GLN A 107 4.67 4.10 3.21
N PHE A 108 4.14 4.22 2.00
CA PHE A 108 4.38 3.31 0.89
C PHE A 108 5.25 4.00 -0.12
N THR A 109 6.36 3.37 -0.51
CA THR A 109 7.31 3.92 -1.46
C THR A 109 7.66 2.86 -2.49
N THR A 110 7.21 3.04 -3.72
CA THR A 110 7.59 2.18 -4.84
C THR A 110 8.99 2.55 -5.30
N MET A 111 9.85 1.54 -5.33
CA MET A 111 11.18 1.53 -5.92
C MET A 111 11.18 0.64 -7.17
N ALA A 112 12.28 0.60 -7.92
CA ALA A 112 12.36 -0.15 -9.18
C ALA A 112 12.01 -1.65 -9.03
N ASN A 113 12.37 -2.26 -7.90
CA ASN A 113 12.25 -3.70 -7.65
C ASN A 113 11.63 -4.04 -6.28
N HIS A 114 11.09 -3.05 -5.56
CA HIS A 114 10.45 -3.30 -4.27
C HIS A 114 9.52 -2.15 -3.85
N LEU A 115 8.57 -2.47 -2.98
CA LEU A 115 7.74 -1.55 -2.23
C LEU A 115 8.27 -1.50 -0.80
N LEU A 116 8.83 -0.35 -0.44
CA LEU A 116 9.21 -0.06 0.93
C LEU A 116 7.98 0.39 1.72
N ILE A 117 7.80 -0.19 2.90
CA ILE A 117 6.71 0.16 3.81
C ILE A 117 7.31 0.60 5.15
N LEU A 118 6.93 1.80 5.60
CA LEU A 118 7.27 2.31 6.92
C LEU A 118 6.00 2.52 7.72
N VAL A 119 6.01 2.10 8.97
CA VAL A 119 4.95 2.33 9.94
C VAL A 119 5.53 3.20 11.04
N ASN A 120 4.98 4.41 11.23
CA ASN A 120 5.51 5.40 12.16
C ASN A 120 7.01 5.68 11.96
N GLY A 121 7.47 5.71 10.71
CA GLY A 121 8.88 5.92 10.35
C GLY A 121 9.80 4.72 10.59
N GLN A 122 9.29 3.59 11.08
CA GLN A 122 10.02 2.34 11.20
C GLN A 122 9.70 1.43 10.04
N ALA A 123 10.73 0.88 9.39
CA ALA A 123 10.52 -0.04 8.30
C ALA A 123 9.99 -1.38 8.78
N ILE A 124 8.95 -1.85 8.10
CA ILE A 124 8.51 -3.24 8.19
C ILE A 124 9.08 -4.01 6.99
N PRO A 125 8.96 -5.35 6.93
CA PRO A 125 9.39 -6.10 5.78
C PRO A 125 8.84 -5.52 4.48
N SER A 126 9.74 -5.19 3.55
CA SER A 126 9.42 -4.70 2.21
C SER A 126 8.93 -5.84 1.32
N ILE A 127 8.25 -5.46 0.25
CA ILE A 127 7.72 -6.36 -0.79
C ILE A 127 8.65 -6.23 -2.01
N HIS A 128 9.22 -7.30 -2.56
CA HIS A 128 10.23 -7.29 -3.62
C HIS A 128 9.80 -8.06 -4.87
N TRP A 129 10.06 -7.51 -6.06
CA TRP A 129 9.72 -8.16 -7.32
C TRP A 129 10.84 -8.09 -8.37
N SER A 130 10.81 -9.06 -9.28
CA SER A 130 11.53 -9.05 -10.55
C SER A 130 10.61 -8.72 -11.73
N ALA A 131 11.19 -8.43 -12.89
CA ALA A 131 10.42 -8.16 -14.11
C ALA A 131 9.60 -9.38 -14.58
N GLU A 132 10.12 -10.59 -14.38
CA GLU A 132 9.43 -11.84 -14.74
C GLU A 132 8.26 -12.11 -13.79
N GLU A 133 8.45 -11.89 -12.49
CA GLU A 133 7.38 -11.98 -11.49
C GLU A 133 6.26 -10.98 -11.84
N LEU A 134 6.58 -9.69 -12.12
CA LEU A 134 5.61 -8.67 -12.56
C LEU A 134 4.80 -9.05 -13.79
N ASP A 135 5.35 -9.84 -14.69
CA ASP A 135 4.61 -10.29 -15.87
C ASP A 135 3.66 -11.44 -15.53
N TYR A 136 4.12 -12.40 -14.72
CA TYR A 136 3.35 -13.59 -14.36
C TYR A 136 2.06 -13.25 -13.58
N GLY A 137 2.11 -12.35 -12.60
CA GLY A 137 0.90 -12.07 -11.82
C GLY A 137 -0.02 -11.04 -12.45
N LYS A 138 0.39 -10.33 -13.52
CA LYS A 138 -0.61 -9.67 -14.38
C LYS A 138 -1.57 -10.69 -14.95
N THR A 139 -1.05 -11.83 -15.42
CA THR A 139 -1.86 -12.93 -15.94
C THR A 139 -2.79 -13.46 -14.87
N ILE A 140 -2.26 -13.79 -13.69
CA ILE A 140 -3.08 -14.31 -12.58
C ILE A 140 -4.14 -13.30 -12.12
N MET A 141 -3.78 -12.03 -11.95
CA MET A 141 -4.73 -11.00 -11.53
C MET A 141 -5.83 -10.77 -12.56
N ALA A 142 -5.51 -10.80 -13.86
CA ALA A 142 -6.50 -10.64 -14.91
C ALA A 142 -7.45 -11.86 -14.99
N ASP A 143 -6.93 -13.06 -14.78
CA ASP A 143 -7.71 -14.30 -14.85
C ASP A 143 -8.63 -14.48 -13.64
N LEU A 144 -8.17 -14.12 -12.44
CA LEU A 144 -8.94 -14.27 -11.20
C LEU A 144 -9.85 -13.08 -10.89
N PHE A 145 -9.45 -11.88 -11.31
CA PHE A 145 -10.16 -10.65 -11.00
C PHE A 145 -10.33 -9.81 -12.28
N PRO A 146 -11.26 -10.17 -13.19
CA PRO A 146 -11.50 -9.43 -14.43
C PRO A 146 -11.78 -7.92 -14.22
N GLN A 147 -12.35 -7.57 -13.08
CA GLN A 147 -12.61 -6.21 -12.61
C GLN A 147 -11.34 -5.44 -12.19
N ALA A 148 -10.23 -6.13 -11.90
CA ALA A 148 -8.93 -5.54 -11.58
C ALA A 148 -8.17 -5.05 -12.83
N SER A 149 -8.80 -5.07 -14.01
CA SER A 149 -8.23 -4.57 -15.28
C SER A 149 -7.76 -3.11 -15.21
N GLN A 150 -8.32 -2.29 -14.32
CA GLN A 150 -7.85 -0.92 -14.08
C GLN A 150 -6.54 -0.87 -13.30
N VAL A 151 -6.31 -1.83 -12.39
CA VAL A 151 -5.06 -1.97 -11.61
C VAL A 151 -3.94 -2.54 -12.49
N THR A 152 -4.26 -3.50 -13.36
CA THR A 152 -3.27 -4.08 -14.29
C THR A 152 -2.75 -3.09 -15.32
N ALA A 153 -3.52 -2.04 -15.64
CA ALA A 153 -3.09 -0.94 -16.49
C ALA A 153 -1.95 -0.09 -15.88
N PHE A 154 -1.82 -0.09 -14.54
CA PHE A 154 -0.80 0.67 -13.82
C PHE A 154 0.46 -0.15 -13.50
N LEU A 155 0.38 -1.48 -13.54
CA LEU A 155 1.53 -2.37 -13.27
C LEU A 155 2.76 -2.12 -14.17
N PRO A 156 2.63 -1.82 -15.49
CA PRO A 156 3.79 -1.53 -16.35
C PRO A 156 4.54 -0.24 -16.01
N THR A 157 3.94 0.68 -15.25
CA THR A 157 4.56 1.94 -14.84
C THR A 157 5.24 1.84 -13.47
N LEU A 158 4.91 0.87 -12.63
CA LEU A 158 5.50 0.74 -11.28
C LEU A 158 7.04 0.63 -11.28
N GLY A 159 7.63 -0.03 -12.28
CA GLY A 159 9.08 -0.12 -12.43
C GLY A 159 9.75 1.11 -13.07
N LYS A 160 8.97 2.08 -13.56
CA LYS A 160 9.45 3.27 -14.30
C LYS A 160 9.04 4.59 -13.64
N VAL A 161 8.09 4.54 -12.73
CA VAL A 161 7.56 5.66 -11.97
C VAL A 161 7.81 5.39 -10.50
N GLY A 162 8.76 6.13 -9.93
CA GLY A 162 8.89 6.22 -8.48
C GLY A 162 7.71 7.00 -7.95
N GLY A 163 6.98 6.43 -7.01
CA GLY A 163 5.84 7.10 -6.38
C GLY A 163 5.73 6.67 -4.94
N GLY A 164 4.92 7.38 -4.17
CA GLY A 164 4.61 6.97 -2.81
C GLY A 164 3.28 7.51 -2.34
N ALA A 165 2.74 6.86 -1.32
CA ALA A 165 1.57 7.33 -0.59
C ALA A 165 1.93 7.37 0.88
N ILE A 166 1.50 8.42 1.58
CA ILE A 166 1.62 8.51 3.04
C ILE A 166 0.22 8.61 3.59
N LEU A 167 -0.20 7.53 4.24
CA LEU A 167 -1.43 7.48 5.00
C LEU A 167 -1.17 8.12 6.36
N ARG A 168 -2.01 9.07 6.78
CA ARG A 168 -1.95 9.70 8.11
C ARG A 168 -3.26 9.45 8.83
N PHE A 169 -3.15 9.00 10.08
CA PHE A 169 -4.30 8.66 10.91
C PHE A 169 -4.48 9.68 12.03
N PRO A 170 -5.69 9.82 12.59
CA PRO A 170 -5.92 10.67 13.74
C PRO A 170 -5.03 10.26 14.92
N LEU A 171 -4.59 11.24 15.70
CA LEU A 171 -3.81 10.98 16.90
C LEU A 171 -4.71 10.46 18.02
N GLN A 172 -4.25 9.45 18.75
CA GLN A 172 -4.83 9.14 20.05
C GLN A 172 -4.60 10.31 21.04
N SER A 173 -5.48 10.44 22.04
CA SER A 173 -5.39 11.52 23.01
C SER A 173 -4.06 11.48 23.78
N GLY A 174 -3.36 12.62 23.82
CA GLY A 174 -2.07 12.76 24.49
C GLY A 174 -0.86 12.22 23.71
N ALA A 175 -1.03 11.65 22.51
CA ALA A 175 0.11 11.25 21.68
C ALA A 175 0.84 12.46 21.09
N VAL A 176 2.17 12.38 21.09
CA VAL A 176 3.03 13.33 20.38
C VAL A 176 3.08 12.92 18.90
N PRO A 177 2.93 13.87 17.94
CA PRO A 177 3.05 13.58 16.52
C PRO A 177 4.42 12.98 16.16
N ILE A 178 4.41 11.85 15.44
CA ILE A 178 5.60 11.19 14.90
C ILE A 178 5.87 11.77 13.51
N THR A 179 7.08 12.31 13.32
CA THR A 179 7.51 12.88 12.05
C THR A 179 7.59 11.83 10.97
N ILE A 180 7.15 12.19 9.76
CA ILE A 180 7.33 11.38 8.55
C ILE A 180 8.83 11.29 8.27
N ALA A 181 9.36 10.07 8.24
CA ALA A 181 10.76 9.83 7.92
C ALA A 181 11.08 10.29 6.48
N PRO A 182 12.06 11.19 6.27
CA PRO A 182 12.47 11.64 4.93
C PRO A 182 13.40 10.63 4.24
N GLU A 183 14.03 9.74 5.01
CA GLU A 183 14.99 8.76 4.52
C GLU A 183 14.79 7.40 5.20
N PHE A 184 15.01 6.34 4.43
CA PHE A 184 15.07 4.98 4.93
C PHE A 184 16.47 4.77 5.47
N THR A 185 16.58 4.64 6.79
CA THR A 185 17.75 3.99 7.38
C THR A 185 17.32 2.55 7.69
N PRO A 186 17.85 1.53 6.99
CA PRO A 186 17.55 0.15 7.34
C PRO A 186 17.86 -0.06 8.83
N PRO A 187 16.99 -0.75 9.59
CA PRO A 187 17.24 -0.96 11.00
C PRO A 187 18.61 -1.61 11.17
N VAL A 188 19.51 -0.90 11.86
CA VAL A 188 20.82 -1.40 12.27
C VAL A 188 20.61 -2.37 13.44
N ALA A 189 19.84 -3.44 13.25
CA ALA A 189 20.30 -4.70 13.81
C ALA A 189 21.54 -4.99 12.97
N SER A 190 22.73 -4.71 13.52
CA SER A 190 23.92 -4.65 12.69
C SER A 190 24.01 -5.98 11.93
N GLN A 191 24.31 -5.92 10.62
CA GLN A 191 24.55 -7.14 9.85
C GLN A 191 25.53 -8.05 10.60
N ALA A 192 26.45 -7.46 11.37
CA ALA A 192 27.33 -8.13 12.31
C ALA A 192 26.63 -8.89 13.45
N ASP A 193 25.58 -8.35 14.08
CA ASP A 193 24.79 -9.04 15.12
C ASP A 193 23.97 -10.19 14.52
N GLN A 194 23.40 -10.00 13.34
CA GLN A 194 22.71 -11.07 12.61
C GLN A 194 23.68 -12.15 12.15
N GLU A 195 24.84 -11.79 11.61
CA GLU A 195 25.89 -12.73 11.23
C GLU A 195 26.49 -13.45 12.44
N ALA A 196 26.61 -12.78 13.58
CA ALA A 196 27.03 -13.39 14.84
C ALA A 196 25.99 -14.39 15.35
N TYR A 197 24.70 -14.03 15.29
CA TYR A 197 23.61 -14.95 15.61
C TYR A 197 23.56 -16.14 14.65
N LEU A 198 23.62 -15.91 13.34
CA LEU A 198 23.64 -16.96 12.32
C LEU A 198 24.85 -17.88 12.53
N ARG A 199 26.05 -17.34 12.78
CA ARG A 199 27.23 -18.15 13.15
C ARG A 199 27.00 -18.97 14.41
N ALA A 200 26.35 -18.40 15.44
CA ALA A 200 26.05 -19.10 16.68
C ALA A 200 25.08 -20.27 16.49
N ILE A 201 24.20 -20.22 15.49
CA ILE A 201 23.22 -21.28 15.18
C ILE A 201 23.61 -22.17 13.99
N GLY A 202 24.88 -22.14 13.56
CA GLY A 202 25.38 -23.04 12.49
C GLY A 202 25.21 -22.52 11.06
N GLY A 203 25.04 -21.21 10.88
CA GLY A 203 25.08 -20.51 9.60
C GLY A 203 23.79 -20.55 8.78
N THR A 204 22.78 -21.31 9.22
CA THR A 204 21.50 -21.43 8.52
C THR A 204 20.41 -20.71 9.33
N PRO A 205 19.65 -19.76 8.76
CA PRO A 205 18.53 -19.15 9.46
C PRO A 205 17.47 -20.22 9.80
N PRO A 206 16.86 -20.18 10.99
CA PRO A 206 15.76 -21.08 11.31
C PRO A 206 14.59 -20.76 10.37
N GLN A 207 14.05 -21.80 9.74
CA GLN A 207 12.86 -21.68 8.91
C GLN A 207 11.65 -22.12 9.73
N VAL A 208 10.66 -21.24 9.83
CA VAL A 208 9.34 -21.56 10.40
C VAL A 208 8.38 -21.68 9.23
N MET A 209 7.84 -22.87 9.03
CA MET A 209 6.85 -23.15 7.99
C MET A 209 5.52 -23.51 8.65
N ILE A 210 4.47 -22.78 8.30
CA ILE A 210 3.12 -22.98 8.83
C ILE A 210 2.23 -23.37 7.65
N HIS A 211 1.74 -24.61 7.65
CA HIS A 211 0.82 -25.08 6.63
C HIS A 211 -0.62 -24.87 7.09
N VAL A 212 -1.35 -24.06 6.33
CA VAL A 212 -2.79 -23.85 6.53
C VAL A 212 -3.54 -24.66 5.49
N PHE A 213 -4.33 -25.64 5.94
CA PHE A 213 -5.14 -26.49 5.06
C PHE A 213 -6.59 -26.04 5.11
N TYR A 214 -7.11 -25.54 3.99
CA TYR A 214 -8.52 -25.18 3.82
C TYR A 214 -9.35 -26.39 3.39
N GLN A 215 -10.50 -26.57 4.04
CA GLN A 215 -11.50 -27.58 3.71
C GLN A 215 -12.56 -27.03 2.74
N ASP A 216 -13.37 -27.90 2.15
CA ASP A 216 -14.44 -27.53 1.20
C ASP A 216 -15.52 -26.59 1.78
N ASP A 217 -15.63 -26.52 3.11
CA ASP A 217 -16.56 -25.64 3.81
C ASP A 217 -15.96 -24.28 4.18
N GLY A 218 -14.72 -23.99 3.78
CA GLY A 218 -14.04 -22.72 4.07
C GLY A 218 -13.28 -22.69 5.39
N THR A 219 -13.45 -23.71 6.24
CA THR A 219 -12.70 -23.82 7.49
C THR A 219 -11.25 -24.22 7.22
N TRP A 220 -10.36 -23.91 8.16
CA TRP A 220 -8.94 -24.23 8.03
C TRP A 220 -8.41 -25.00 9.24
N THR A 221 -7.30 -25.70 9.00
CA THR A 221 -6.50 -26.34 10.04
C THR A 221 -5.03 -26.01 9.88
N VAL A 222 -4.31 -25.89 10.99
CA VAL A 222 -2.85 -25.82 11.07
C VAL A 222 -2.40 -26.88 12.06
N ASP A 223 -1.55 -27.80 11.63
CA ASP A 223 -1.10 -28.96 12.41
C ASP A 223 -2.26 -29.78 13.01
N GLY A 224 -3.36 -29.88 12.25
CA GLY A 224 -4.59 -30.59 12.66
C GLY A 224 -5.46 -29.83 13.67
N LEU A 225 -5.07 -28.62 14.07
CA LEU A 225 -5.86 -27.76 14.96
C LEU A 225 -6.70 -26.77 14.15
N ASN A 226 -7.97 -26.63 14.51
CA ASN A 226 -8.88 -25.66 13.92
C ASN A 226 -8.83 -24.30 14.64
N ALA A 227 -9.55 -23.31 14.09
CA ALA A 227 -9.61 -21.95 14.63
C ALA A 227 -10.01 -21.88 16.12
N GLU A 228 -10.98 -22.68 16.57
CA GLU A 228 -11.42 -22.67 17.98
C GLU A 228 -10.33 -23.17 18.93
N GLN A 229 -9.59 -24.20 18.49
CA GLN A 229 -8.47 -24.75 19.26
C GLN A 229 -7.30 -23.77 19.31
N TRP A 230 -6.99 -23.10 18.20
CA TRP A 230 -5.98 -22.02 18.15
C TRP A 230 -6.36 -20.81 19.03
N SER A 231 -7.65 -20.49 19.16
CA SER A 231 -8.11 -19.39 20.01
C SER A 231 -7.83 -19.63 21.50
N LYS A 232 -7.63 -20.89 21.91
CA LYS A 232 -7.31 -21.25 23.31
C LYS A 232 -5.86 -20.94 23.67
N SER A 233 -4.93 -21.06 22.71
CA SER A 233 -3.51 -20.74 22.92
C SER A 233 -3.18 -19.28 22.64
N THR A 234 -3.83 -18.71 21.62
CA THR A 234 -3.59 -17.33 21.20
C THR A 234 -4.96 -16.67 21.02
N PRO A 235 -5.39 -15.75 21.90
CA PRO A 235 -6.75 -15.20 21.91
C PRO A 235 -6.95 -14.16 20.79
N LEU A 236 -6.82 -14.62 19.55
CA LEU A 236 -7.11 -13.88 18.33
C LEU A 236 -8.40 -14.46 17.69
N PRO A 237 -9.12 -13.65 16.91
CA PRO A 237 -10.33 -14.07 16.21
C PRO A 237 -9.99 -14.90 14.96
N TRP A 238 -9.42 -16.08 15.17
CA TRP A 238 -8.91 -16.99 14.13
C TRP A 238 -9.95 -17.45 13.11
N THR A 239 -11.23 -17.42 13.47
CA THR A 239 -12.35 -17.69 12.55
C THR A 239 -12.44 -16.69 11.41
N ARG A 240 -11.80 -15.51 11.52
CA ARG A 240 -11.72 -14.52 10.42
C ARG A 240 -10.84 -14.97 9.26
N LEU A 241 -10.05 -16.03 9.44
CA LEU A 241 -9.27 -16.62 8.37
C LEU A 241 -10.08 -17.65 7.57
N ASN A 242 -11.32 -17.96 7.95
CA ASN A 242 -12.18 -18.81 7.12
C ASN A 242 -12.44 -18.11 5.77
N LEU A 243 -12.37 -18.87 4.69
CA LEU A 243 -12.71 -18.40 3.36
C LEU A 243 -14.18 -18.72 3.03
N GLU A 244 -14.82 -17.91 2.21
CA GLU A 244 -16.11 -18.27 1.67
C GLU A 244 -15.98 -19.40 0.65
N ARG A 245 -17.02 -20.23 0.51
CA ARG A 245 -17.01 -21.34 -0.48
C ARG A 245 -16.79 -20.82 -1.90
N THR A 246 -17.41 -19.70 -2.23
CA THR A 246 -17.28 -19.02 -3.53
C THR A 246 -15.84 -18.58 -3.79
N GLU A 247 -15.10 -18.13 -2.77
CA GLU A 247 -13.68 -17.80 -2.89
C GLU A 247 -12.84 -19.04 -3.17
N LEU A 248 -13.08 -20.14 -2.44
CA LEU A 248 -12.40 -21.43 -2.68
C LEU A 248 -12.68 -21.98 -4.09
N GLU A 249 -13.93 -21.89 -4.55
CA GLU A 249 -14.32 -22.28 -5.90
C GLU A 249 -13.61 -21.43 -6.95
N THR A 250 -13.49 -20.12 -6.73
CA THR A 250 -12.79 -19.20 -7.62
C THR A 250 -11.30 -19.53 -7.71
N LEU A 251 -10.64 -19.75 -6.57
CA LEU A 251 -9.23 -20.15 -6.51
C LEU A 251 -8.99 -21.46 -7.27
N ARG A 252 -9.83 -22.48 -7.03
CA ARG A 252 -9.75 -23.77 -7.73
C ARG A 252 -10.01 -23.65 -9.23
N ALA A 253 -10.98 -22.85 -9.63
CA ALA A 253 -11.28 -22.60 -11.05
C ALA A 253 -10.11 -21.90 -11.77
N GLY A 254 -9.37 -21.05 -11.05
CA GLY A 254 -8.12 -20.44 -11.51
C GLY A 254 -6.90 -21.37 -11.42
N GLY A 255 -7.07 -22.63 -11.02
CA GLY A 255 -6.00 -23.61 -10.88
C GLY A 255 -5.07 -23.37 -9.69
N ILE A 256 -5.48 -22.59 -8.69
CA ILE A 256 -4.70 -22.33 -7.47
C ILE A 256 -4.95 -23.44 -6.45
N GLU A 257 -3.87 -24.16 -6.11
CA GLU A 257 -3.85 -25.22 -5.10
C GLU A 257 -3.03 -24.82 -3.87
N GLU A 258 -1.99 -23.98 -4.05
CA GLU A 258 -1.09 -23.55 -2.98
C GLU A 258 -0.85 -22.04 -3.04
N LEU A 259 -0.97 -21.38 -1.89
CA LEU A 259 -0.54 -20.00 -1.67
C LEU A 259 0.51 -20.00 -0.56
N THR A 260 1.73 -19.56 -0.88
CA THR A 260 2.83 -19.51 0.09
C THR A 260 3.26 -18.07 0.32
N ILE A 261 3.29 -17.66 1.60
CA ILE A 261 3.87 -16.39 2.04
C ILE A 261 5.21 -16.71 2.71
N ARG A 262 6.30 -16.26 2.12
CA ARG A 262 7.65 -16.40 2.68
C ARG A 262 8.15 -15.06 3.18
N SER A 263 8.80 -15.03 4.33
CA SER A 263 9.58 -13.87 4.77
C SER A 263 11.05 -14.26 4.83
N ASP A 264 11.92 -13.47 4.19
CA ASP A 264 13.37 -13.64 4.23
C ASP A 264 14.07 -12.29 4.45
N ARG A 265 15.41 -12.29 4.51
CA ARG A 265 16.21 -11.07 4.73
C ARG A 265 15.99 -9.99 3.67
N ASN A 266 15.48 -10.38 2.51
CA ASN A 266 15.21 -9.50 1.39
C ASN A 266 13.73 -9.09 1.32
N GLY A 267 12.88 -9.44 2.29
CA GLY A 267 11.47 -9.04 2.30
C GLY A 267 10.47 -10.19 2.40
N LEU A 268 9.20 -9.86 2.21
CA LEU A 268 8.13 -10.86 2.00
C LEU A 268 8.21 -11.41 0.57
N ARG A 269 7.56 -12.55 0.31
CA ARG A 269 7.29 -13.12 -1.01
C ARG A 269 6.00 -13.91 -1.04
N PHE A 270 5.25 -13.77 -2.13
CA PHE A 270 4.04 -14.54 -2.38
C PHE A 270 4.29 -15.53 -3.52
N LEU A 271 3.85 -16.77 -3.35
CA LEU A 271 3.93 -17.80 -4.37
C LEU A 271 2.55 -18.41 -4.58
N VAL A 272 2.19 -18.63 -5.84
CA VAL A 272 1.03 -19.42 -6.26
C VAL A 272 1.57 -20.70 -6.91
N ASN A 273 1.15 -21.85 -6.40
CA ASN A 273 1.59 -23.17 -6.89
C ASN A 273 3.12 -23.26 -7.02
N GLN A 274 3.83 -22.79 -5.99
CA GLN A 274 5.31 -22.74 -5.91
C GLN A 274 5.99 -21.81 -6.92
N ARG A 275 5.22 -21.10 -7.75
CA ARG A 275 5.73 -20.06 -8.63
C ARG A 275 5.56 -18.71 -7.96
N ALA A 276 6.65 -17.96 -7.83
CA ALA A 276 6.60 -16.62 -7.27
C ALA A 276 5.63 -15.75 -8.08
N LEU A 277 4.66 -15.16 -7.39
CA LEU A 277 3.86 -14.07 -7.92
C LEU A 277 4.73 -12.82 -8.00
N PRO A 278 4.34 -11.84 -8.85
CA PRO A 278 4.68 -10.49 -8.53
C PRO A 278 4.07 -10.13 -7.21
N GLU A 279 4.99 -9.79 -6.35
CA GLU A 279 4.82 -8.82 -5.32
C GLU A 279 4.39 -7.45 -5.85
#